data_AF-A0A2D7Y1S4-F1
#
_entry.id   AF-A0A2D7Y1S4-F1
#
_cell.length_a   1.000
_cell.length_b   1.000
_cell.length_c   1.000
_cell.angle_alpha   90.00
_cell.angle_beta   90.00
_cell.angle_gamma   90.00
#
_symmetry.space_group_name_H-M   'P 1'
#
loop_
_entity.id
_entity.type
_entity.pdbx_description
1 polymer ?
#
loop_
_entity_poly.entity_id
_entity_poly.type
_entity_poly.pdbx_seq_one_letter_code
_entity_poly.pdbx_strand_id
1 'polypeptide(L)' 'MEIMERPRIQTRHTHGTGCTLASAIAARLAMGESLPDAVRTAGDYLHEAINRAPGFGEGHGPVDHMWVLRP' A
#
# COMPACT_ATOMS: atom_id res chain seq x y z
N MET A 1 -7.10 19.94 7.74
CA MET A 1 -6.26 19.08 6.87
C MET A 1 -5.54 18.13 7.80
N GLU A 2 -5.81 16.83 7.68
CA GLU A 2 -5.14 15.81 8.50
C GLU A 2 -3.91 15.31 7.75
N ILE A 3 -2.80 15.14 8.46
CA ILE A 3 -1.58 14.54 7.91
C ILE A 3 -1.54 13.07 8.35
N MET A 4 -1.35 12.17 7.38
CA MET A 4 -1.29 10.73 7.59
C MET A 4 0.09 10.22 7.18
N GLU A 5 0.94 9.86 8.14
CA GLU A 5 2.34 9.50 7.90
C GLU A 5 2.62 8.02 8.20
N ARG A 6 3.67 7.47 7.59
CA ARG A 6 4.28 6.17 7.92
C ARG A 6 5.80 6.28 7.78
N PRO A 7 6.59 5.46 8.49
CA PRO A 7 8.04 5.44 8.31
C PRO A 7 8.45 5.18 6.85
N ARG A 8 9.55 5.78 6.40
CA ARG A 8 10.10 5.47 5.07
C ARG A 8 10.85 4.14 5.11
N ILE A 9 10.37 3.15 4.36
CA ILE A 9 11.06 1.88 4.17
C ILE A 9 12.17 2.08 3.13
N GLN A 10 13.42 1.76 3.46
CA GLN A 10 14.53 1.78 2.48
C GLN A 10 14.45 0.54 1.59
N THR A 11 13.98 0.69 0.36
CA THR A 11 13.80 -0.42 -0.59
C THR A 11 13.77 0.08 -2.03
N ARG A 12 14.16 -0.78 -2.97
CA ARG A 12 13.97 -0.57 -4.42
C ARG A 12 12.57 -0.93 -4.90
N HIS A 13 11.81 -1.68 -4.10
CA HIS A 13 10.50 -2.22 -4.46
C HIS A 13 9.40 -1.16 -4.30
N THR A 14 9.32 -0.27 -5.29
CA THR A 14 8.41 0.89 -5.29
C THR A 14 7.50 0.94 -6.51
N HIS A 15 7.61 -0.04 -7.42
CA HIS A 15 6.72 -0.08 -8.57
C HIS A 15 5.29 -0.42 -8.13
N GLY A 16 4.34 0.37 -8.61
CA GLY A 16 2.93 0.22 -8.27
C GLY A 16 2.49 0.90 -6.97
N THR A 17 3.32 1.68 -6.26
CA THR A 17 2.93 2.34 -5.00
C THR A 17 1.68 3.23 -5.14
N GLY A 18 1.68 4.14 -6.11
CA GLY A 18 0.55 5.05 -6.35
C GLY A 18 -0.72 4.30 -6.80
N CYS A 19 -0.58 3.34 -7.73
CA CYS A 19 -1.70 2.52 -8.19
C CYS A 19 -2.30 1.71 -7.03
N THR A 20 -1.46 1.09 -6.21
CA THR A 20 -1.88 0.30 -5.04
C THR A 20 -2.62 1.17 -4.04
N LEU A 21 -2.11 2.35 -3.72
CA LEU A 21 -2.77 3.29 -2.79
C LEU A 21 -4.15 3.68 -3.32
N ALA A 22 -4.23 4.13 -4.58
CA ALA A 22 -5.48 4.56 -5.19
C ALA A 22 -6.51 3.43 -5.27
N SER A 23 -6.09 2.22 -5.68
CA SER A 23 -6.96 1.04 -5.74
C SER A 23 -7.44 0.62 -4.36
N ALA A 24 -6.58 0.65 -3.33
CA ALA A 24 -6.97 0.34 -1.96
C ALA A 24 -7.96 1.36 -1.41
N ILE A 25 -7.74 2.67 -1.64
CA ILE A 25 -8.71 3.71 -1.25
C ILE A 25 -10.07 3.44 -1.92
N ALA A 26 -10.08 3.21 -3.23
CA ALA A 26 -11.32 2.95 -3.98
C ALA A 26 -12.06 1.71 -3.45
N ALA A 27 -11.34 0.62 -3.15
CA ALA A 27 -11.94 -0.58 -2.58
C ALA A 27 -12.53 -0.34 -1.18
N ARG A 28 -11.83 0.43 -0.33
CA ARG A 28 -12.29 0.78 1.03
C ARG A 28 -13.54 1.65 1.00
N LEU A 29 -13.58 2.65 0.12
CA LEU A 29 -14.77 3.45 -0.14
C LEU A 29 -15.94 2.61 -0.63
N ALA A 30 -15.69 1.66 -1.55
CA ALA A 30 -16.73 0.75 -2.04
C ALA A 30 -17.30 -0.19 -0.95
N MET A 31 -16.52 -0.46 0.11
CA MET A 31 -16.97 -1.19 1.30
C MET A 31 -17.70 -0.32 2.33
N GLY A 32 -17.87 0.98 2.06
CA GLY A 32 -18.61 1.91 2.91
C GLY A 32 -17.78 2.63 3.98
N GLU A 33 -16.45 2.56 3.92
CA GLU A 33 -15.58 3.34 4.81
C GLU A 33 -15.70 4.85 4.52
N SER A 34 -15.53 5.69 5.55
CA SER A 34 -15.41 7.14 5.36
C SER A 34 -14.14 7.46 4.57
N LEU A 35 -14.09 8.62 3.89
CA LEU A 35 -12.89 8.99 3.13
C LEU A 35 -11.61 9.02 3.99
N PRO A 36 -11.58 9.65 5.19
CA PRO A 36 -10.39 9.60 6.05
C PRO A 36 -9.99 8.18 6.44
N ASP A 37 -10.95 7.32 6.78
CA ASP A 37 -10.66 5.94 7.18
C ASP A 37 -10.14 5.12 6.00
N ALA A 38 -10.75 5.26 4.82
CA ALA A 38 -10.31 4.61 3.59
C ALA A 38 -8.87 4.97 3.23
N VAL A 39 -8.49 6.25 3.37
CA VAL A 39 -7.11 6.71 3.14
C VAL A 39 -6.15 6.14 4.19
N ARG A 40 -6.56 6.12 5.46
CA ARG A 40 -5.74 5.57 6.54
C ARG A 40 -5.48 4.08 6.33
N THR A 41 -6.53 3.30 6.12
CA THR A 41 -6.45 1.85 5.90
C THR A 41 -5.66 1.51 4.63
N ALA A 42 -5.85 2.26 3.55
CA ALA A 42 -5.11 2.08 2.30
C ALA A 42 -3.62 2.42 2.45
N GLY A 43 -3.29 3.45 3.24
CA GLY A 43 -1.92 3.81 3.56
C GLY A 43 -1.20 2.71 4.33
N ASP A 44 -1.87 2.10 5.31
CA ASP A 44 -1.32 0.98 6.09
C ASP A 44 -1.16 -0.27 5.21
N TYR A 45 -2.13 -0.53 4.34
CA TYR A 45 -2.05 -1.61 3.37
C TYR A 45 -0.87 -1.46 2.40
N LEU A 46 -0.65 -0.27 1.85
CA LEU A 46 0.48 -0.02 0.97
C LEU A 46 1.81 -0.14 1.74
N HIS A 47 1.88 0.41 2.95
CA HIS A 47 3.11 0.38 3.75
C HIS A 47 3.58 -1.07 3.97
N GLU A 48 2.66 -1.97 4.32
CA GLU A 48 2.99 -3.38 4.51
C GLU A 48 3.25 -4.11 3.19
N ALA A 49 2.56 -3.75 2.10
CA ALA A 49 2.86 -4.28 0.77
C ALA A 49 4.29 -3.95 0.30
N ILE A 50 4.81 -2.77 0.64
CA ILE A 50 6.20 -2.37 0.39
C ILE A 50 7.14 -3.18 1.30
N ASN A 51 6.80 -3.31 2.58
CA ASN A 51 7.60 -4.03 3.58
C ASN A 51 7.81 -5.50 3.20
N ARG A 52 6.77 -6.13 2.66
CA ARG A 52 6.78 -7.56 2.27
C ARG A 52 7.08 -7.81 0.79
N ALA A 53 7.59 -6.80 0.06
CA ALA A 53 7.80 -6.90 -1.38
C ALA A 53 8.57 -8.20 -1.76
N PRO A 54 8.14 -8.92 -2.82
CA PRO A 54 8.57 -10.29 -3.07
C PRO A 54 9.97 -10.43 -3.69
N GLY A 55 10.73 -9.33 -3.82
CA GLY A 55 12.10 -9.38 -4.36
C GLY A 55 12.21 -9.49 -5.89
N PHE A 56 11.10 -9.42 -6.64
CA PHE A 56 11.11 -9.62 -8.09
C PHE A 56 11.77 -8.47 -8.88
N GLY A 57 12.43 -8.85 -9.98
CA GLY A 57 13.07 -7.94 -10.93
C GLY A 57 14.43 -7.39 -10.46
N GLU A 58 15.18 -6.85 -11.42
CA GLU A 58 16.52 -6.25 -11.18
C GLU A 58 16.47 -4.72 -10.97
N GLY A 59 15.34 -4.08 -11.29
CA GLY A 59 15.12 -2.64 -11.15
C GLY A 59 14.17 -2.28 -10.00
N HIS A 60 13.25 -1.33 -10.26
CA HIS A 60 12.17 -1.01 -9.34
C HIS A 60 11.14 -2.15 -9.32
N GLY A 61 11.30 -3.08 -8.39
CA GLY A 61 10.40 -4.22 -8.27
C GLY A 61 9.02 -3.85 -7.73
N PRO A 62 8.02 -4.74 -7.90
CA PRO A 62 6.66 -4.51 -7.43
C PRO A 62 6.54 -4.63 -5.91
N VAL A 63 5.48 -4.04 -5.34
CA VAL A 63 5.01 -4.31 -3.98
C VAL A 63 4.29 -5.68 -3.89
N ASP A 64 4.10 -6.21 -2.69
CA ASP A 64 3.36 -7.46 -2.49
C ASP A 64 1.87 -7.23 -2.25
N HIS A 65 1.01 -7.35 -3.26
CA HIS A 65 -0.44 -7.20 -3.09
C HIS A 65 -1.08 -8.27 -2.21
N MET A 66 -0.48 -9.46 -2.15
CA MET A 66 -1.07 -10.64 -1.50
C MET A 66 -0.61 -10.79 -0.05
N TRP A 67 0.07 -9.80 0.52
CA TRP A 67 0.64 -9.87 1.87
C TRP A 67 -0.40 -10.24 2.94
N VAL A 68 -1.66 -9.78 2.77
CA VAL A 68 -2.79 -10.07 3.69
C VAL A 68 -3.23 -11.54 3.69
N LEU A 69 -2.88 -12.30 2.65
CA LEU A 69 -3.23 -13.71 2.50
C LEU A 69 -2.09 -14.64 2.94
N ARG A 70 -0.92 -14.09 3.26
CA ARG A 70 0.25 -14.85 3.66
C ARG A 70 0.29 -14.95 5.20
N PRO A 71 0.72 -16.11 5.74
CA PRO A 71 0.86 -16.29 7.18
C PRO A 71 1.88 -15.31 7.81
#